data_AF-A0A250IEN9-F1
#
_entry.id   AF-A0A250IEN9-F1
#
_cell.length_a   1.000
_cell.length_b   1.000
_cell.length_c   1.000
_cell.angle_alpha   90.00
_cell.angle_beta   90.00
_cell.angle_gamma   90.00
#
_symmetry.space_group_name_H-M   'P 1'
#
loop_
_entity.id
_entity.type
_entity.pdbx_description
1 polymer ?
#
loop_
_entity_poly.entity_id
_entity_poly.type
_entity_poly.pdbx_seq_one_letter_code
_entity_poly.pdbx_strand_id
1 'polypeptide(L)'
;MRAMFHKRILPVILLLVWASAPTAQADGRATVDVSNFIGAISRLYGQLEYEEAFAQIELARQRPLATRDVITLYLYEGILLFEMGRLTDAGDAFQMALMLNTDAKLPERVAPKVEAHLESIRKLVKQDLESSAQVASALVEEDGKDYAQLLAPLPQRAAPKEVVDTSSCSSSPVNALGRTLKAQQLWRIATMEQMLCARGRLRGSIVSILSDLHQRMMLADSSYKRLLISQEISKASREFSVYPEEAAWSTAKALLPRAASEIDPDDMEIPMPVPPEGAEAESIPDDEPRDLFGCQVVVAAECERLMRRMLLLQEQSAAMSPSSRQSASRELFRLGRRIRDADSREALVDASRAIDFWSRKWR
;
A
#
# COMPACT_ATOMS: atom_id res chain seq x y z
N MET A 1 24.16 9.35 -79.00
CA MET A 1 23.00 9.42 -79.92
C MET A 1 21.90 8.52 -79.39
N ARG A 2 20.65 9.01 -79.37
CA ARG A 2 19.37 8.32 -79.66
C ARG A 2 19.23 6.87 -79.16
N ALA A 3 18.41 6.64 -78.13
CA ALA A 3 16.97 6.34 -78.23
C ALA A 3 16.65 4.92 -78.71
N MET A 4 15.88 4.17 -77.90
CA MET A 4 14.74 3.31 -78.29
C MET A 4 14.23 2.60 -77.02
N PHE A 5 13.14 3.08 -76.42
CA PHE A 5 11.77 2.56 -76.60
C PHE A 5 11.69 1.03 -76.49
N HIS A 6 10.96 0.51 -75.51
CA HIS A 6 10.00 -0.58 -75.73
C HIS A 6 8.77 -0.43 -74.82
N LYS A 7 7.64 -0.15 -75.48
CA LYS A 7 6.26 -0.13 -74.98
C LYS A 7 5.75 -1.55 -74.72
N ARG A 8 5.01 -1.74 -73.62
CA ARG A 8 3.87 -2.67 -73.45
C ARG A 8 3.00 -2.07 -72.33
N ILE A 9 1.91 -1.33 -72.55
CA ILE A 9 0.54 -1.68 -73.05
C ILE A 9 -0.11 -2.86 -72.29
N LEU A 10 -0.91 -2.49 -71.27
CA LEU A 10 -2.24 -2.95 -70.77
C LEU A 10 -2.51 -4.45 -70.45
N PRO A 11 -3.34 -4.77 -69.42
CA PRO A 11 -4.68 -4.19 -69.26
C PRO A 11 -5.15 -3.75 -67.85
N VAL A 12 -6.10 -2.83 -67.93
CA VAL A 12 -7.16 -2.47 -66.99
C VAL A 12 -7.83 -3.70 -66.36
N ILE A 13 -7.83 -3.75 -65.03
CA ILE A 13 -8.74 -4.54 -64.18
C ILE A 13 -9.38 -3.52 -63.25
N LEU A 14 -10.44 -2.83 -63.69
CA LEU A 14 -11.85 -3.14 -63.43
C LEU A 14 -12.14 -3.63 -62.00
N LEU A 15 -12.54 -2.65 -61.16
CA LEU A 15 -13.60 -2.70 -60.15
C LEU A 15 -13.79 -4.01 -59.36
N LEU A 16 -13.36 -3.97 -58.10
CA LEU A 16 -14.18 -4.39 -56.96
C LEU A 16 -13.60 -3.69 -55.73
N VAL A 17 -13.97 -2.40 -55.57
CA VAL A 17 -13.91 -1.74 -54.27
C VAL A 17 -15.00 -2.40 -53.44
N TRP A 18 -14.64 -3.51 -52.80
CA TRP A 18 -15.32 -3.90 -51.57
C TRP A 18 -15.01 -2.78 -50.58
N ALA A 19 -15.97 -1.87 -50.44
CA ALA A 19 -16.08 -1.11 -49.21
C ALA A 19 -16.36 -2.13 -48.11
N SER A 20 -15.29 -2.69 -47.55
CA SER A 20 -15.33 -3.27 -46.23
C SER A 20 -15.94 -2.20 -45.35
N ALA A 21 -17.19 -2.40 -44.93
CA ALA A 21 -17.75 -1.62 -43.85
C ALA A 21 -16.67 -1.57 -42.76
N PRO A 22 -16.39 -0.40 -42.15
CA PRO A 22 -15.58 -0.39 -40.95
C PRO A 22 -16.32 -1.29 -39.99
N THR A 23 -15.82 -2.52 -39.82
CA THR A 23 -16.12 -3.31 -38.64
C THR A 23 -15.76 -2.36 -37.52
N ALA A 24 -16.78 -1.86 -36.83
CA ALA A 24 -16.64 -1.34 -35.50
C ALA A 24 -15.95 -2.47 -34.72
N GLN A 25 -14.62 -2.43 -34.73
CA GLN A 25 -13.82 -3.04 -33.71
C GLN A 25 -14.30 -2.30 -32.47
N ALA A 26 -15.27 -2.92 -31.79
CA ALA A 26 -15.42 -2.70 -30.38
C ALA A 26 -13.99 -2.84 -29.85
N ASP A 27 -13.39 -1.70 -29.50
CA ASP A 27 -12.11 -1.64 -28.84
C ASP A 27 -12.25 -2.56 -27.63
N GLY A 28 -11.85 -3.82 -27.81
CA GLY A 28 -11.48 -4.74 -26.76
C GLY A 28 -10.28 -4.11 -26.14
N ARG A 29 -10.56 -3.10 -25.31
CA ARG A 29 -9.63 -2.22 -24.65
C ARG A 29 -8.71 -3.16 -23.90
N ALA A 30 -7.56 -3.44 -24.51
CA ALA A 30 -6.58 -4.39 -23.99
C ALA A 30 -6.30 -3.91 -22.58
N THR A 31 -6.88 -4.61 -21.61
CA THR A 31 -6.59 -4.39 -20.21
C THR A 31 -5.10 -4.64 -20.13
N VAL A 32 -4.31 -3.58 -19.97
CA VAL A 32 -2.87 -3.70 -19.85
C VAL A 32 -2.64 -4.62 -18.67
N ASP A 33 -2.31 -5.86 -19.00
CA ASP A 33 -2.20 -6.96 -18.06
C ASP A 33 -1.04 -6.65 -17.11
N VAL A 34 -1.26 -6.88 -15.81
CA VAL A 34 -0.23 -6.74 -14.77
C VAL A 34 0.99 -7.58 -15.13
N SER A 35 0.77 -8.70 -15.82
CA SER A 35 1.82 -9.55 -16.41
C SER A 35 2.80 -8.78 -17.29
N ASN A 36 2.35 -7.76 -18.04
CA ASN A 36 3.22 -6.93 -18.86
C ASN A 36 4.16 -6.06 -18.01
N PHE A 37 3.66 -5.53 -16.89
CA PHE A 37 4.49 -4.77 -15.94
C PHE A 37 5.50 -5.69 -15.27
N ILE A 38 5.09 -6.86 -14.80
CA ILE A 38 6.01 -7.84 -14.19
C ILE A 38 7.10 -8.27 -15.16
N GLY A 39 6.75 -8.54 -16.43
CA GLY A 39 7.73 -8.84 -17.47
C GLY A 39 8.69 -7.69 -17.76
N ALA A 40 8.19 -6.44 -17.74
CA ALA A 40 9.04 -5.25 -17.89
C ALA A 40 10.00 -5.08 -16.69
N ILE A 41 9.51 -5.27 -15.46
CA ILE A 41 10.31 -5.19 -14.23
C ILE A 41 11.45 -6.21 -14.28
N SER A 42 11.15 -7.49 -14.54
CA SER A 42 12.18 -8.54 -14.60
C SER A 42 13.23 -8.27 -15.68
N ARG A 43 12.80 -7.80 -16.86
CA ARG A 43 13.75 -7.43 -17.92
C ARG A 43 14.66 -6.26 -17.50
N LEU A 44 14.10 -5.22 -16.89
CA LEU A 44 14.85 -4.06 -16.43
C LEU A 44 15.81 -4.42 -15.30
N TYR A 45 15.39 -5.27 -14.35
CA TYR A 45 16.26 -5.83 -13.32
C TYR A 45 17.46 -6.57 -13.92
N GLY A 46 17.21 -7.45 -14.91
CA GLY A 46 18.29 -8.16 -15.62
C GLY A 46 19.23 -7.25 -16.39
N GLN A 47 18.80 -6.02 -16.72
CA GLN A 47 19.61 -4.98 -17.37
C GLN A 47 20.30 -4.05 -16.36
N LEU A 48 20.07 -4.24 -15.05
CA LEU A 48 20.55 -3.39 -13.96
C LEU A 48 19.96 -1.97 -13.98
N GLU A 49 18.84 -1.77 -14.66
CA GLU A 49 18.10 -0.49 -14.73
C GLU A 49 17.08 -0.44 -13.57
N TYR A 50 17.59 -0.29 -12.35
CA TYR A 50 16.79 -0.47 -11.13
C TYR A 50 15.75 0.61 -10.91
N GLU A 51 16.09 1.86 -11.22
CA GLU A 51 15.21 3.02 -11.09
C GLU A 51 14.01 2.93 -12.02
N GLU A 52 14.22 2.54 -13.27
CA GLU A 52 13.17 2.29 -14.26
C GLU A 52 12.30 1.09 -13.86
N ALA A 53 12.91 0.01 -13.36
CA ALA A 53 12.18 -1.13 -12.84
C ALA A 53 11.25 -0.72 -11.68
N PHE A 54 11.76 0.12 -10.76
CA PHE A 54 10.99 0.66 -9.65
C PHE A 54 9.82 1.54 -10.14
N ALA A 55 10.03 2.35 -11.18
CA ALA A 55 8.95 3.14 -11.78
C ALA A 55 7.84 2.25 -12.37
N GLN A 56 8.17 1.07 -12.93
CA GLN A 56 7.16 0.12 -13.41
C GLN A 56 6.30 -0.46 -12.27
N ILE A 57 6.88 -0.67 -11.08
CA ILE A 57 6.13 -1.10 -9.88
C ILE A 57 5.07 -0.06 -9.52
N GLU A 58 5.44 1.21 -9.50
CA GLU A 58 4.52 2.31 -9.18
C GLU A 58 3.39 2.44 -10.21
N LEU A 59 3.69 2.23 -11.49
CA LEU A 59 2.65 2.18 -12.54
C LEU A 59 1.72 0.96 -12.39
N ALA A 60 2.26 -0.20 -12.02
CA ALA A 60 1.48 -1.41 -11.79
C ALA A 60 0.50 -1.24 -10.61
N ARG A 61 0.94 -0.58 -9.52
CA ARG A 61 0.11 -0.29 -8.33
C ARG A 61 -1.11 0.59 -8.60
N GLN A 62 -1.09 1.39 -9.66
CA GLN A 62 -2.25 2.19 -10.06
C GLN A 62 -3.37 1.32 -10.66
N ARG A 63 -3.07 0.07 -10.99
CA ARG A 63 -4.01 -0.90 -11.55
C ARG A 63 -4.58 -1.79 -10.44
N PRO A 64 -5.76 -2.40 -10.66
CA PRO A 64 -6.20 -3.52 -9.85
C PRO A 64 -5.15 -4.64 -9.88
N LEU A 65 -4.83 -5.20 -8.72
CA LEU A 65 -3.85 -6.27 -8.57
C LEU A 65 -4.52 -7.45 -7.86
N ALA A 66 -4.31 -8.66 -8.36
CA ALA A 66 -4.64 -9.86 -7.58
C ALA A 66 -3.66 -9.97 -6.40
N THR A 67 -4.05 -10.68 -5.33
CA THR A 67 -3.17 -10.87 -4.15
C THR A 67 -1.81 -11.47 -4.54
N ARG A 68 -1.79 -12.39 -5.51
CA ARG A 68 -0.56 -12.98 -6.05
C ARG A 68 0.35 -11.93 -6.69
N ASP A 69 -0.22 -10.98 -7.43
CA ASP A 69 0.54 -9.92 -8.09
C ASP A 69 1.08 -8.93 -7.08
N VAL A 70 0.28 -8.58 -6.06
CA VAL A 70 0.72 -7.73 -4.95
C VAL A 70 1.95 -8.32 -4.26
N ILE A 71 1.90 -9.62 -3.92
CA ILE A 71 3.05 -10.32 -3.32
C ILE A 71 4.26 -10.24 -4.27
N THR A 72 4.05 -10.53 -5.55
CA THR A 72 5.13 -10.52 -6.56
C THR A 72 5.77 -9.13 -6.69
N LEU A 73 4.97 -8.05 -6.71
CA LEU A 73 5.47 -6.68 -6.79
C LEU A 73 6.26 -6.28 -5.54
N TYR A 74 5.80 -6.64 -4.33
CA TYR A 74 6.56 -6.39 -3.10
C TYR A 74 7.89 -7.15 -3.07
N LEU A 75 7.94 -8.37 -3.61
CA LEU A 75 9.20 -9.12 -3.73
C LEU A 75 10.17 -8.43 -4.68
N TYR A 76 9.72 -7.99 -5.87
CA TYR A 76 10.57 -7.20 -6.78
C TYR A 76 11.01 -5.89 -6.15
N GLU A 77 10.11 -5.18 -5.45
CA GLU A 77 10.43 -3.94 -4.75
C GLU A 77 11.55 -4.17 -3.72
N GLY A 78 11.43 -5.21 -2.90
CA GLY A 78 12.46 -5.59 -1.93
C GLY A 78 13.80 -5.91 -2.58
N ILE A 79 13.81 -6.66 -3.69
CA ILE A 79 15.04 -6.96 -4.45
C ILE A 79 15.69 -5.67 -4.96
N LEU A 80 14.93 -4.80 -5.63
CA LEU A 80 15.42 -3.57 -6.21
C LEU A 80 15.97 -2.61 -5.14
N LEU A 81 15.22 -2.42 -4.05
CA LEU A 81 15.64 -1.58 -2.92
C LEU A 81 16.93 -2.11 -2.28
N PHE A 82 17.06 -3.44 -2.15
CA PHE A 82 18.26 -4.05 -1.61
C PHE A 82 19.47 -3.80 -2.50
N GLU A 83 19.35 -4.00 -3.81
CA GLU A 83 20.46 -3.78 -4.76
C GLU A 83 20.85 -2.29 -4.86
N MET A 84 19.91 -1.37 -4.63
CA MET A 84 20.18 0.07 -4.48
C MET A 84 20.78 0.47 -3.12
N GLY A 85 21.00 -0.49 -2.21
CA GLY A 85 21.58 -0.24 -0.87
C GLY A 85 20.60 0.32 0.16
N ARG A 86 19.29 0.31 -0.12
CA ARG A 86 18.21 0.75 0.77
C ARG A 86 17.70 -0.42 1.62
N LEU A 87 18.58 -0.94 2.47
CA LEU A 87 18.34 -2.19 3.22
C LEU A 87 17.09 -2.16 4.13
N THR A 88 16.81 -1.03 4.78
CA THR A 88 15.61 -0.88 5.63
C THR A 88 14.34 -1.01 4.80
N ASP A 89 14.26 -0.25 3.71
CA ASP A 89 13.08 -0.18 2.86
C ASP A 89 12.86 -1.51 2.13
N ALA A 90 13.95 -2.18 1.75
CA ALA A 90 13.92 -3.54 1.23
C ALA A 90 13.33 -4.52 2.25
N GLY A 91 13.73 -4.38 3.51
CA GLY A 91 13.23 -5.17 4.62
C GLY A 91 11.71 -5.04 4.78
N ASP A 92 11.21 -3.81 4.78
CA ASP A 92 9.79 -3.51 4.87
C ASP A 92 9.00 -4.13 3.71
N ALA A 93 9.50 -3.99 2.47
CA ALA A 93 8.85 -4.57 1.29
C ALA A 93 8.79 -6.10 1.36
N PHE A 94 9.88 -6.75 1.77
CA PHE A 94 9.90 -8.20 1.98
C PHE A 94 8.98 -8.64 3.11
N GLN A 95 8.94 -7.90 4.23
CA GLN A 95 8.02 -8.17 5.32
C GLN A 95 6.57 -8.10 4.84
N MET A 96 6.21 -7.08 4.05
CA MET A 96 4.87 -6.96 3.46
C MET A 96 4.49 -8.17 2.59
N ALA A 97 5.42 -8.66 1.76
CA ALA A 97 5.20 -9.87 0.97
C ALA A 97 4.98 -11.11 1.85
N LEU A 98 5.79 -11.27 2.90
CA LEU A 98 5.78 -12.42 3.80
C LEU A 98 4.59 -12.43 4.77
N MET A 99 4.08 -11.27 5.16
CA MET A 99 2.85 -11.14 5.95
C MET A 99 1.61 -11.55 5.14
N LEU A 100 1.65 -11.42 3.81
CA LEU A 100 0.59 -11.89 2.92
C LEU A 100 0.74 -13.38 2.58
N ASN A 101 1.96 -13.87 2.45
CA ASN A 101 2.28 -15.27 2.23
C ASN A 101 3.66 -15.60 2.81
N THR A 102 3.69 -16.28 3.96
CA THR A 102 4.90 -16.59 4.73
C THR A 102 5.91 -17.46 3.98
N ASP A 103 5.44 -18.24 3.00
CA ASP A 103 6.26 -19.13 2.17
C ASP A 103 6.49 -18.57 0.75
N ALA A 104 6.25 -17.27 0.55
CA ALA A 104 6.51 -16.60 -0.72
C ALA A 104 7.97 -16.77 -1.15
N LYS A 105 8.18 -17.18 -2.41
CA LYS A 105 9.50 -17.39 -3.01
C LYS A 105 9.87 -16.21 -3.91
N LEU A 106 11.16 -15.92 -4.02
CA LEU A 106 11.67 -14.88 -4.92
C LEU A 106 11.28 -15.17 -6.37
N PRO A 107 10.84 -14.15 -7.14
CA PRO A 107 10.34 -14.34 -8.50
C PRO A 107 11.42 -14.69 -9.52
N GLU A 108 12.69 -14.42 -9.20
CA GLU A 108 13.84 -14.67 -10.08
C GLU A 108 15.09 -15.05 -9.28
N ARG A 109 16.16 -15.45 -9.99
CA ARG A 109 17.46 -15.75 -9.36
C ARG A 109 18.15 -14.45 -9.01
N VAL A 110 18.42 -14.24 -7.73
CA VAL A 110 19.06 -13.02 -7.21
C VAL A 110 20.42 -13.35 -6.60
N ALA A 111 21.16 -12.32 -6.20
CA ALA A 111 22.40 -12.52 -5.48
C ALA A 111 22.15 -13.22 -4.12
N PRO A 112 23.03 -14.15 -3.66
CA PRO A 112 22.84 -14.89 -2.40
C PRO A 112 22.62 -14.01 -1.17
N LYS A 113 23.16 -12.78 -1.18
CA LYS A 113 22.94 -11.77 -0.13
C LYS A 113 21.49 -11.34 0.01
N VAL A 114 20.74 -11.24 -1.11
CA VAL A 114 19.33 -10.88 -1.13
C VAL A 114 18.49 -12.03 -0.58
N GLU A 115 18.80 -13.26 -1.00
CA GLU A 115 18.15 -14.47 -0.48
C GLU A 115 18.33 -14.58 1.03
N ALA A 116 19.56 -14.43 1.52
CA ALA A 116 19.86 -14.46 2.95
C ALA A 116 19.09 -13.38 3.73
N HIS A 117 18.94 -12.18 3.15
CA HIS A 117 18.18 -11.10 3.78
C HIS A 117 16.68 -11.42 3.86
N LEU A 118 16.07 -11.93 2.77
CA LEU A 118 14.69 -12.39 2.78
C LEU A 118 14.47 -13.51 3.81
N GLU A 119 15.36 -14.49 3.89
CA GLU A 119 15.26 -15.58 4.88
C GLU A 119 15.34 -15.06 6.31
N SER A 120 16.18 -14.06 6.58
CA SER A 120 16.25 -13.41 7.89
C SER A 120 14.91 -12.77 8.26
N ILE A 121 14.29 -12.04 7.33
CA ILE A 121 12.99 -11.40 7.55
C ILE A 121 11.89 -12.44 7.72
N ARG A 122 11.94 -13.55 6.96
CA ARG A 122 10.98 -14.64 7.12
C ARG A 122 11.00 -15.24 8.52
N LYS A 123 12.17 -15.39 9.13
CA LYS A 123 12.27 -15.85 10.52
C LYS A 123 11.61 -14.89 11.50
N LEU A 124 11.87 -13.59 11.35
CA LEU A 124 11.26 -12.54 12.18
C LEU A 124 9.74 -12.54 12.04
N VAL A 125 9.22 -12.55 10.81
CA VAL A 125 7.77 -12.61 10.55
C VAL A 125 7.12 -13.85 11.17
N LYS A 126 7.76 -15.02 11.09
CA LYS A 126 7.25 -16.24 11.71
C LYS A 126 7.19 -16.12 13.23
N GLN A 127 8.25 -15.61 13.85
CA GLN A 127 8.31 -15.38 15.29
C GLN A 127 7.22 -14.39 15.76
N ASP A 128 7.00 -13.30 15.02
CA ASP A 128 5.97 -12.30 15.34
C ASP A 128 4.56 -12.90 15.27
N LEU A 129 4.29 -13.71 14.24
CA LEU A 129 3.00 -14.38 14.06
C LEU A 129 2.76 -15.43 15.17
N GLU A 130 3.79 -16.20 15.54
CA GLU A 130 3.71 -17.18 16.63
C GLU A 130 3.48 -16.49 17.99
N SER A 131 4.23 -15.43 18.28
CA SER A 131 4.08 -14.64 19.52
C SER A 131 2.67 -14.03 19.60
N SER A 132 2.18 -13.49 18.47
CA SER A 132 0.83 -12.95 18.40
C SER A 132 -0.25 -14.01 18.60
N ALA A 133 -0.06 -15.23 18.09
CA ALA A 133 -0.98 -16.35 18.30
C ALA A 133 -1.01 -16.82 19.76
N GLN A 134 0.14 -16.80 20.44
CA GLN A 134 0.21 -17.13 21.87
C GLN A 134 -0.52 -16.09 22.73
N VAL A 135 -0.30 -14.80 22.47
CA VAL A 135 -1.03 -13.72 23.16
C VAL A 135 -2.54 -13.86 22.92
N ALA A 136 -2.95 -14.10 21.68
CA ALA A 136 -4.36 -14.31 21.36
C ALA A 136 -4.95 -15.52 22.11
N SER A 137 -4.18 -16.60 22.28
CA SER A 137 -4.64 -17.80 23.01
C SER A 137 -4.73 -17.55 24.53
N ALA A 138 -3.76 -16.83 25.11
CA ALA A 138 -3.76 -16.48 26.53
C ALA A 138 -4.94 -15.55 26.91
N LEU A 139 -5.27 -14.58 26.05
CA LEU A 139 -6.42 -13.69 26.26
C LEU A 139 -7.77 -14.43 26.22
N VAL A 140 -7.85 -15.57 25.53
CA VAL A 140 -9.06 -16.41 25.52
C VAL A 140 -9.21 -17.22 26.82
N GLU A 141 -8.10 -17.60 27.48
CA GLU A 141 -8.15 -18.39 28.71
C GLU A 141 -8.45 -17.55 29.97
N GLU A 142 -7.94 -16.31 30.06
CA GLU A 142 -8.11 -15.50 31.28
C GLU A 142 -9.53 -14.92 31.46
N ASP A 143 -10.31 -14.79 30.40
CA ASP A 143 -11.64 -14.16 30.46
C ASP A 143 -12.74 -15.06 29.86
N GLY A 144 -12.57 -16.37 30.06
CA GLY A 144 -13.59 -17.40 29.82
C GLY A 144 -14.84 -17.29 30.71
N LYS A 145 -15.03 -16.18 31.44
CA LYS A 145 -16.26 -15.88 32.17
C LYS A 145 -17.04 -14.69 31.62
N ASP A 146 -16.44 -13.77 30.86
CA ASP A 146 -17.15 -12.60 30.29
C ASP A 146 -17.09 -12.53 28.74
N TYR A 147 -16.07 -13.09 28.07
CA TYR A 147 -16.02 -13.10 26.59
C TYR A 147 -17.02 -14.06 25.92
N ALA A 148 -17.64 -14.99 26.65
CA ALA A 148 -18.76 -15.78 26.11
C ALA A 148 -19.97 -14.89 25.73
N GLN A 149 -20.05 -13.68 26.27
CA GLN A 149 -21.04 -12.67 25.89
C GLN A 149 -20.64 -11.87 24.62
N LEU A 150 -19.34 -11.72 24.34
CA LEU A 150 -18.79 -10.96 23.19
C LEU A 150 -18.46 -11.81 21.96
N LEU A 151 -18.07 -13.07 22.15
CA LEU A 151 -17.88 -14.09 21.10
C LEU A 151 -19.10 -15.00 20.94
N ALA A 152 -20.23 -14.65 21.57
CA ALA A 152 -21.51 -15.23 21.24
C ALA A 152 -21.62 -15.24 19.69
N PRO A 153 -21.99 -16.37 19.07
CA PRO A 153 -22.22 -16.41 17.63
C PRO A 153 -23.03 -15.18 17.26
N LEU A 154 -22.57 -14.40 16.26
CA LEU A 154 -23.32 -13.27 15.71
C LEU A 154 -24.78 -13.66 15.80
N PRO A 155 -25.61 -12.99 16.63
CA PRO A 155 -26.92 -13.49 16.94
C PRO A 155 -27.55 -13.79 15.60
N GLN A 156 -27.91 -15.06 15.37
CA GLN A 156 -28.79 -15.46 14.28
C GLN A 156 -30.13 -14.82 14.62
N ARG A 157 -30.15 -13.49 14.53
CA ARG A 157 -31.27 -12.66 14.87
C ARG A 157 -32.24 -12.97 13.76
N ALA A 158 -33.31 -13.66 14.15
CA ALA A 158 -34.41 -14.03 13.28
C ALA A 158 -34.63 -12.87 12.30
N ALA A 159 -34.43 -13.16 11.00
CA ALA A 159 -34.33 -12.17 9.95
C ALA A 159 -35.43 -11.11 10.12
N PRO A 160 -35.10 -9.84 10.43
CA PRO A 160 -36.09 -8.79 10.35
C PRO A 160 -36.53 -8.73 8.88
N LYS A 161 -37.83 -8.93 8.63
CA LYS A 161 -38.47 -8.80 7.31
C LYS A 161 -38.59 -7.34 6.85
N GLU A 162 -37.71 -6.46 7.34
CA GLU A 162 -37.63 -5.09 6.83
C GLU A 162 -36.79 -5.10 5.56
N VAL A 163 -37.52 -5.06 4.45
CA VAL A 163 -36.99 -4.70 3.14
C VAL A 163 -36.51 -3.25 3.28
N VAL A 164 -35.21 -3.07 3.48
CA VAL A 164 -34.57 -1.76 3.42
C VAL A 164 -34.86 -1.20 2.03
N ASP A 165 -35.53 -0.06 2.00
CA ASP A 165 -35.92 0.63 0.77
C ASP A 165 -34.66 0.90 -0.07
N THR A 166 -34.54 0.23 -1.21
CA THR A 166 -33.36 0.30 -2.10
C THR A 166 -33.15 1.68 -2.74
N SER A 167 -34.02 2.64 -2.45
CA SER A 167 -34.00 4.01 -2.97
C SER A 167 -32.95 4.92 -2.30
N SER A 168 -32.33 4.49 -1.18
CA SER A 168 -31.34 5.28 -0.44
C SER A 168 -29.91 4.72 -0.53
N CYS A 169 -29.49 4.25 -1.71
CA CYS A 169 -28.06 4.06 -1.97
C CYS A 169 -27.44 5.44 -2.25
N SER A 170 -27.09 6.18 -1.20
CA SER A 170 -26.40 7.47 -1.35
C SER A 170 -25.06 7.24 -2.06
N SER A 171 -24.99 7.67 -3.32
CA SER A 171 -23.83 7.52 -4.20
C SER A 171 -22.76 8.57 -3.92
N SER A 172 -22.41 8.79 -2.65
CA SER A 172 -21.28 9.64 -2.33
C SER A 172 -20.01 9.00 -2.91
N PRO A 173 -19.28 9.70 -3.78
CA PRO A 173 -18.05 9.15 -4.35
C PRO A 173 -17.07 8.86 -3.23
N VAL A 174 -16.59 7.61 -3.17
CA VAL A 174 -15.58 7.19 -2.21
C VAL A 174 -14.25 7.82 -2.62
N ASN A 175 -13.96 9.00 -2.08
CA ASN A 175 -12.67 9.65 -2.24
C ASN A 175 -11.67 8.98 -1.31
N ALA A 176 -10.91 8.01 -1.81
CA ALA A 176 -9.74 7.52 -1.09
C ALA A 176 -8.53 8.35 -1.45
N LEU A 177 -8.38 9.45 -0.75
CA LEU A 177 -7.18 10.27 -0.79
C LEU A 177 -6.22 9.70 0.25
N GLY A 178 -5.30 8.83 -0.19
CA GLY A 178 -4.21 8.36 0.66
C GLY A 178 -3.47 7.15 0.10
N ARG A 179 -2.13 7.18 0.22
CA ARG A 179 -1.25 6.04 -0.16
C ARG A 179 -1.03 5.04 0.98
N THR A 180 -1.65 5.25 2.13
CA THR A 180 -1.49 4.38 3.29
C THR A 180 -2.35 3.12 3.14
N LEU A 181 -1.91 2.02 3.78
CA LEU A 181 -2.71 0.80 3.85
C LEU A 181 -4.12 1.08 4.40
N LYS A 182 -4.21 1.93 5.43
CA LYS A 182 -5.49 2.37 6.04
C LYS A 182 -6.41 2.99 4.98
N ALA A 183 -5.95 4.02 4.27
CA ALA A 183 -6.74 4.67 3.22
C ALA A 183 -7.17 3.69 2.12
N GLN A 184 -6.25 2.81 1.69
CA GLN A 184 -6.55 1.79 0.69
C GLN A 184 -7.62 0.80 1.17
N GLN A 185 -7.59 0.36 2.43
CA GLN A 185 -8.58 -0.57 2.95
C GLN A 185 -9.95 0.08 3.19
N LEU A 186 -10.00 1.32 3.71
CA LEU A 186 -11.25 2.07 3.87
C LEU A 186 -11.95 2.26 2.52
N TRP A 187 -11.17 2.56 1.48
CA TRP A 187 -11.68 2.60 0.11
C TRP A 187 -12.30 1.28 -0.34
N ARG A 188 -11.64 0.15 -0.06
CA ARG A 188 -12.15 -1.19 -0.42
C ARG A 188 -13.49 -1.44 0.26
N ILE A 189 -13.61 -1.14 1.55
CA ILE A 189 -14.86 -1.33 2.31
C ILE A 189 -15.99 -0.51 1.69
N ALA A 190 -15.76 0.79 1.47
CA ALA A 190 -16.78 1.66 0.91
C ALA A 190 -17.15 1.27 -0.54
N THR A 191 -16.19 0.80 -1.33
CA THR A 191 -16.49 0.25 -2.68
C THR A 191 -17.30 -1.04 -2.59
N MET A 192 -17.04 -1.87 -1.57
CA MET A 192 -17.82 -3.08 -1.35
C MET A 192 -19.27 -2.76 -1.01
N GLU A 193 -19.49 -1.79 -0.12
CA GLU A 193 -20.81 -1.29 0.27
C GLU A 193 -21.58 -0.79 -0.97
N GLN A 194 -20.95 0.06 -1.78
CA GLN A 194 -21.55 0.60 -3.00
C GLN A 194 -21.97 -0.51 -3.98
N MET A 195 -21.10 -1.49 -4.22
CA MET A 195 -21.41 -2.62 -5.12
C MET A 195 -22.55 -3.49 -4.60
N LEU A 196 -22.59 -3.76 -3.30
CA LEU A 196 -23.69 -4.52 -2.69
C LEU A 196 -25.00 -3.75 -2.78
N CYS A 197 -24.96 -2.43 -2.58
CA CYS A 197 -26.12 -1.55 -2.69
C CYS A 197 -26.65 -1.56 -4.13
N ALA A 198 -25.78 -1.32 -5.12
CA ALA A 198 -26.13 -1.32 -6.54
C ALA A 198 -26.73 -2.65 -7.03
N ARG A 199 -26.36 -3.77 -6.38
CA ARG A 199 -26.91 -5.11 -6.69
C ARG A 199 -28.18 -5.46 -5.90
N GLY A 200 -28.70 -4.57 -5.06
CA GLY A 200 -29.81 -4.86 -4.15
C GLY A 200 -29.49 -5.98 -3.15
N ARG A 201 -28.21 -6.20 -2.85
CA ARG A 201 -27.71 -7.25 -1.94
C ARG A 201 -27.26 -6.72 -0.59
N LEU A 202 -27.23 -5.40 -0.40
CA LEU A 202 -26.87 -4.79 0.87
C LEU A 202 -28.00 -5.01 1.88
N ARG A 203 -27.85 -6.04 2.73
CA ARG A 203 -28.78 -6.35 3.84
C ARG A 203 -28.25 -5.76 5.13
N GLY A 204 -29.13 -5.52 6.11
CA GLY A 204 -28.75 -4.95 7.42
C GLY A 204 -27.60 -5.69 8.12
N SER A 205 -27.53 -7.02 7.99
CA SER A 205 -26.41 -7.80 8.54
C SER A 205 -25.08 -7.48 7.85
N ILE A 206 -25.08 -7.27 6.53
CA ILE A 206 -23.87 -6.95 5.76
C ILE A 206 -23.44 -5.51 6.05
N VAL A 207 -24.37 -4.56 6.13
CA VAL A 207 -24.09 -3.17 6.54
C VAL A 207 -23.37 -3.15 7.89
N SER A 208 -23.87 -3.92 8.86
CA SER A 208 -23.24 -4.02 10.19
C SER A 208 -21.81 -4.54 10.12
N ILE A 209 -21.53 -5.56 9.29
CA ILE A 209 -20.18 -6.12 9.14
C ILE A 209 -19.23 -5.11 8.48
N LEU A 210 -19.68 -4.43 7.42
CA LEU A 210 -18.85 -3.43 6.73
C LEU A 210 -18.57 -2.21 7.62
N SER A 211 -19.57 -1.77 8.39
CA SER A 211 -19.43 -0.66 9.34
C SER A 211 -18.45 -1.00 10.47
N ASP A 212 -18.51 -2.22 11.03
CA ASP A 212 -17.55 -2.68 12.03
C ASP A 212 -16.11 -2.71 11.48
N LEU A 213 -15.91 -3.29 10.29
CA LEU A 213 -14.60 -3.32 9.64
C LEU A 213 -14.07 -1.90 9.35
N HIS A 214 -14.94 -0.97 8.96
CA HIS A 214 -14.58 0.42 8.72
C HIS A 214 -14.12 1.08 10.03
N GLN A 215 -14.90 0.94 11.10
CA GLN A 215 -14.57 1.51 12.40
C GLN A 215 -13.27 0.93 12.96
N ARG A 216 -13.08 -0.39 12.88
CA ARG A 216 -11.84 -1.04 13.32
C ARG A 216 -10.64 -0.58 12.51
N MET A 217 -10.77 -0.42 11.19
CA MET A 217 -9.69 0.11 10.35
C MET A 217 -9.38 1.58 10.67
N MET A 218 -10.40 2.38 11.01
CA MET A 218 -10.23 3.76 11.45
C MET A 218 -9.47 3.85 12.78
N LEU A 219 -9.84 3.02 13.75
CA LEU A 219 -9.29 3.01 15.11
C LEU A 219 -7.98 2.22 15.24
N ALA A 220 -7.53 1.54 14.19
CA ALA A 220 -6.29 0.76 14.22
C ALA A 220 -5.06 1.68 14.33
N ASP A 221 -4.51 1.73 15.54
CA ASP A 221 -3.31 2.46 15.95
C ASP A 221 -2.00 1.83 15.42
N SER A 222 -1.99 0.53 15.12
CA SER A 222 -0.79 -0.17 14.66
C SER A 222 -0.92 -0.77 13.26
N SER A 223 0.21 -0.89 12.56
CA SER A 223 0.31 -1.56 11.26
C SER A 223 -0.14 -3.02 11.31
N TYR A 224 0.14 -3.71 12.41
CA TYR A 224 -0.28 -5.10 12.62
C TYR A 224 -1.80 -5.24 12.72
N LYS A 225 -2.48 -4.41 13.54
CA LYS A 225 -3.96 -4.41 13.62
C LYS A 225 -4.58 -4.12 12.25
N ARG A 226 -4.04 -3.15 11.50
CA ARG A 226 -4.51 -2.83 10.14
C ARG A 226 -4.38 -4.02 9.19
N LEU A 227 -3.29 -4.79 9.29
CA LEU A 227 -3.11 -5.98 8.47
C LEU A 227 -4.14 -7.07 8.80
N LEU A 228 -4.38 -7.36 10.09
CA LEU A 228 -5.40 -8.35 10.50
C LEU A 228 -6.79 -7.95 9.98
N ILE A 229 -7.16 -6.68 10.13
CA ILE A 229 -8.43 -6.17 9.60
C ILE A 229 -8.45 -6.27 8.06
N SER A 230 -7.34 -6.05 7.37
CA SER A 230 -7.25 -6.24 5.91
C SER A 230 -7.50 -7.68 5.46
N GLN A 231 -7.06 -8.67 6.24
CA GLN A 231 -7.37 -10.07 6.00
C GLN A 231 -8.87 -10.35 6.18
N GLU A 232 -9.49 -9.78 7.21
CA GLU A 232 -10.94 -9.88 7.44
C GLU A 232 -11.76 -9.22 6.32
N ILE A 233 -11.37 -8.02 5.87
CA ILE A 233 -11.98 -7.37 4.69
C ILE A 233 -11.91 -8.29 3.47
N SER A 234 -10.76 -8.95 3.26
CA SER A 234 -10.57 -9.87 2.14
C SER A 234 -11.39 -11.16 2.27
N LYS A 235 -11.68 -11.60 3.50
CA LYS A 235 -12.59 -12.72 3.76
C LYS A 235 -14.04 -12.33 3.47
N ALA A 236 -14.49 -11.20 4.02
CA ALA A 236 -15.83 -10.65 3.82
C ALA A 236 -16.12 -10.41 2.33
N SER A 237 -15.13 -9.90 1.59
CA SER A 237 -15.28 -9.62 0.17
C SER A 237 -15.54 -10.87 -0.68
N ARG A 238 -14.92 -12.01 -0.32
CA ARG A 238 -15.17 -13.33 -0.92
C ARG A 238 -16.55 -13.85 -0.54
N GLU A 239 -16.89 -13.81 0.75
CA GLU A 239 -18.15 -14.32 1.28
C GLU A 239 -19.36 -13.63 0.63
N PHE A 240 -19.30 -12.31 0.48
CA PHE A 240 -20.39 -11.54 -0.10
C PHE A 240 -20.38 -11.55 -1.64
N SER A 241 -19.41 -12.22 -2.27
CA SER A 241 -19.23 -12.23 -3.73
C SER A 241 -19.22 -10.81 -4.32
N VAL A 242 -18.67 -9.86 -3.56
CA VAL A 242 -18.73 -8.44 -3.90
C VAL A 242 -17.86 -8.16 -5.12
N TYR A 243 -16.66 -8.72 -5.12
CA TYR A 243 -15.79 -8.72 -6.28
C TYR A 243 -16.25 -9.84 -7.23
N PRO A 244 -16.70 -9.48 -8.45
CA PRO A 244 -16.82 -10.46 -9.52
C PRO A 244 -15.41 -10.91 -9.96
N GLU A 245 -15.32 -11.94 -10.78
CA GLU A 245 -14.11 -12.14 -11.61
C GLU A 245 -13.66 -10.80 -12.20
N GLU A 246 -12.34 -10.58 -12.31
CA GLU A 246 -11.63 -9.29 -12.49
C GLU A 246 -12.30 -8.27 -13.43
N ALA A 247 -13.01 -8.74 -14.45
CA ALA A 247 -13.71 -7.94 -15.45
C ALA A 247 -14.71 -6.94 -14.85
N ALA A 248 -15.65 -7.32 -13.98
CA ALA A 248 -16.69 -6.38 -13.54
C ALA A 248 -16.21 -5.39 -12.47
N TRP A 249 -15.06 -5.65 -11.84
CA TRP A 249 -14.36 -4.67 -10.99
C TRP A 249 -13.75 -3.53 -11.82
N SER A 250 -13.15 -3.84 -12.97
CA SER A 250 -12.62 -2.82 -13.87
C SER A 250 -13.72 -1.88 -14.41
N THR A 251 -14.93 -2.40 -14.65
CA THR A 251 -16.10 -1.59 -15.07
C THR A 251 -16.52 -0.62 -13.97
N ALA A 252 -16.63 -1.05 -12.72
CA ALA A 252 -16.99 -0.20 -11.60
C ALA A 252 -15.96 0.92 -11.37
N LYS A 253 -14.66 0.60 -11.47
CA LYS A 253 -13.57 1.59 -11.32
C LYS A 253 -13.53 2.59 -12.48
N ALA A 254 -13.89 2.19 -13.69
CA ALA A 254 -13.95 3.09 -14.86
C ALA A 254 -15.06 4.14 -14.78
N LEU A 255 -16.07 3.93 -13.93
CA LEU A 255 -17.15 4.89 -13.66
C LEU A 255 -16.75 5.98 -12.64
N LEU A 256 -15.59 5.87 -12.00
CA LEU A 256 -15.12 6.85 -11.02
C LEU A 256 -14.48 8.07 -11.72
N PRO A 257 -14.88 9.31 -11.37
CA PRO A 257 -14.25 10.52 -11.88
C PRO A 257 -12.75 10.56 -11.54
N ARG A 258 -11.91 10.83 -12.54
CA ARG A 258 -10.44 10.88 -12.43
C ARG A 258 -9.90 12.15 -11.75
N ALA A 259 -10.78 13.07 -11.38
CA ALA A 259 -10.47 14.42 -10.95
C ALA A 259 -10.76 14.59 -9.45
N ALA A 260 -9.88 14.09 -8.61
CA ALA A 260 -9.72 14.49 -7.21
C ALA A 260 -8.42 13.85 -6.70
N SER A 261 -7.31 14.57 -6.82
CA SER A 261 -6.01 14.21 -6.24
C SER A 261 -5.41 15.44 -5.57
N GLU A 262 -6.25 16.18 -4.86
CA GLU A 262 -5.79 17.21 -3.93
C GLU A 262 -5.87 16.61 -2.54
N ILE A 263 -4.71 16.56 -1.88
CA ILE A 263 -4.55 16.10 -0.51
C ILE A 263 -5.12 17.20 0.38
N ASP A 264 -6.06 16.85 1.25
CA ASP A 264 -6.58 17.76 2.28
C ASP A 264 -5.55 17.85 3.44
N PRO A 265 -4.99 19.04 3.73
CA PRO A 265 -3.99 19.21 4.78
C PRO A 265 -4.54 19.11 6.21
N ASP A 266 -5.86 18.98 6.40
CA ASP A 266 -6.50 19.07 7.72
C ASP A 266 -6.65 17.73 8.49
N ASP A 267 -6.08 16.62 8.02
CA ASP A 267 -5.97 15.36 8.79
C ASP A 267 -4.84 15.40 9.86
N MET A 268 -4.72 16.52 10.59
CA MET A 268 -3.82 16.67 11.74
C MET A 268 -4.48 16.14 13.02
N GLU A 269 -4.00 14.99 13.50
CA GLU A 269 -4.48 14.29 14.70
C GLU A 269 -4.35 15.11 16.00
N ILE A 270 -5.30 14.83 16.90
CA ILE A 270 -5.53 15.42 18.22
C ILE A 270 -4.37 15.10 19.19
N PRO A 271 -3.87 16.05 20.01
CA PRO A 271 -2.83 15.79 21.00
C PRO A 271 -3.30 14.80 22.09
N MET A 272 -2.53 13.73 22.33
CA MET A 272 -2.74 12.82 23.45
C MET A 272 -2.31 13.44 24.80
N PRO A 273 -2.93 13.03 25.93
CA PRO A 273 -2.64 13.59 27.24
C PRO A 273 -1.21 13.27 27.69
N VAL A 274 -0.59 14.26 28.32
CA VAL A 274 0.77 14.20 28.88
C VAL A 274 0.80 13.15 30.01
N PRO A 275 1.78 12.23 30.02
CA PRO A 275 1.93 11.28 31.12
C PRO A 275 2.32 12.01 32.42
N PRO A 276 1.89 11.54 33.60
CA PRO A 276 2.17 12.20 34.86
C PRO A 276 3.68 12.26 35.14
N GLU A 277 4.17 13.47 35.43
CA GLU A 277 5.55 13.72 35.89
C GLU A 277 5.79 12.94 37.19
N GLY A 278 6.75 11.99 37.18
CA GLY A 278 7.21 11.34 38.41
C GLY A 278 7.70 9.89 38.31
N ALA A 279 7.71 9.25 37.14
CA ALA A 279 8.28 7.91 37.03
C ALA A 279 9.82 7.97 36.94
N GLU A 280 10.50 7.65 38.04
CA GLU A 280 11.95 7.52 38.10
C GLU A 280 12.41 6.31 37.27
N ALA A 281 13.47 6.53 36.48
CA ALA A 281 14.00 5.57 35.52
C ALA A 281 14.86 4.49 36.21
N GLU A 282 14.30 3.29 36.38
CA GLU A 282 15.09 2.08 36.55
C GLU A 282 15.76 1.71 35.21
N SER A 283 17.01 1.23 35.27
CA SER A 283 17.82 0.89 34.10
C SER A 283 17.17 -0.22 33.27
N ILE A 284 16.73 0.14 32.06
CA ILE A 284 16.01 -0.73 31.12
C ILE A 284 17.03 -1.53 30.26
N PRO A 285 16.80 -2.83 29.99
CA PRO A 285 17.67 -3.64 29.13
C PRO A 285 17.69 -3.15 27.66
N ASP A 286 18.83 -3.29 26.99
CA ASP A 286 19.16 -2.82 25.61
C ASP A 286 18.23 -3.32 24.45
N ASP A 287 17.20 -4.11 24.73
CA ASP A 287 16.28 -4.71 23.74
C ASP A 287 14.86 -4.14 23.82
N GLU A 288 14.71 -2.82 24.03
CA GLU A 288 13.38 -2.18 23.98
C GLU A 288 12.81 -2.11 22.56
N PRO A 289 11.49 -2.32 22.39
CA PRO A 289 10.84 -2.25 21.10
C PRO A 289 10.92 -0.83 20.53
N ARG A 290 11.38 -0.71 19.28
CA ARG A 290 11.39 0.56 18.55
C ARG A 290 10.02 0.86 17.95
N ASP A 291 9.69 2.13 17.79
CA ASP A 291 8.46 2.57 17.12
C ASP A 291 8.50 2.34 15.60
N LEU A 292 7.42 2.71 14.89
CA LEU A 292 7.29 2.58 13.44
C LEU A 292 8.43 3.27 12.64
N PHE A 293 9.08 4.28 13.22
CA PHE A 293 10.18 5.00 12.61
C PHE A 293 11.55 4.52 13.09
N GLY A 294 11.61 3.50 13.95
CA GLY A 294 12.84 2.97 14.52
C GLY A 294 13.38 3.76 15.71
N CYS A 295 12.55 4.63 16.31
CA CYS A 295 12.89 5.45 17.48
C CYS A 295 12.70 4.65 18.78
N GLN A 296 13.45 5.01 19.83
CA GLN A 296 13.29 4.44 21.17
C GLN A 296 11.99 4.94 21.83
N VAL A 297 11.34 4.08 22.62
CA VAL A 297 10.04 4.36 23.26
C VAL A 297 10.08 5.66 24.08
N VAL A 298 11.16 5.87 24.82
CA VAL A 298 11.36 7.03 25.72
C VAL A 298 11.26 8.37 25.00
N VAL A 299 11.57 8.40 23.70
CA VAL A 299 11.61 9.63 22.89
C VAL A 299 10.77 9.55 21.61
N ALA A 300 9.89 8.55 21.51
CA ALA A 300 9.15 8.22 20.29
C ALA A 300 8.32 9.40 19.76
N ALA A 301 7.62 10.13 20.63
CA ALA A 301 6.76 11.25 20.23
C ALA A 301 7.54 12.40 19.58
N GLU A 302 8.64 12.85 20.19
CA GLU A 302 9.50 13.88 19.62
C GLU A 302 10.25 13.39 18.37
N CYS A 303 10.66 12.12 18.36
CA CYS A 303 11.32 11.50 17.22
C CYS A 303 10.39 11.47 15.99
N GLU A 304 9.15 10.99 16.15
CA GLU A 304 8.12 10.98 15.11
C GLU A 304 7.87 12.39 14.56
N ARG A 305 7.74 13.38 15.44
CA ARG A 305 7.55 14.79 15.04
C ARG A 305 8.71 15.28 14.16
N LEU A 306 9.95 14.97 14.50
CA LEU A 306 11.11 15.35 13.68
C LEU A 306 11.18 14.58 12.36
N MET A 307 10.82 13.30 12.36
CA MET A 307 10.76 12.49 11.14
C MET A 307 9.71 13.02 10.16
N ARG A 308 8.51 13.40 10.63
CA ARG A 308 7.49 14.06 9.80
C ARG A 308 7.99 15.38 9.21
N ARG A 309 8.68 16.20 10.01
CA ARG A 309 9.29 17.45 9.53
C ARG A 309 10.34 17.20 8.45
N MET A 310 11.10 16.11 8.57
CA MET A 310 12.08 15.71 7.58
C MET A 310 11.46 15.31 6.23
N LEU A 311 10.31 14.62 6.23
CA LEU A 311 9.58 14.27 5.00
C LEU A 311 9.17 15.51 4.21
N LEU A 312 8.70 16.56 4.89
CA LEU A 312 8.36 17.85 4.26
C LEU A 312 9.60 18.50 3.60
N LEU A 313 10.77 18.38 4.23
CA LEU A 313 12.01 18.92 3.66
C LEU A 313 12.51 18.09 2.46
N GLN A 314 12.27 16.78 2.45
CA GLN A 314 12.54 15.95 1.27
C GLN A 314 11.70 16.40 0.08
N GLU A 315 10.42 16.67 0.28
CA GLU A 315 9.52 17.20 -0.75
C GLU A 315 10.01 18.57 -1.27
N GLN A 316 10.38 19.49 -0.38
CA GLN A 316 10.96 20.79 -0.78
C GLN A 316 12.24 20.62 -1.60
N SER A 317 13.08 19.63 -1.28
CA SER A 317 14.31 19.35 -2.04
C SER A 317 14.05 18.89 -3.48
N ALA A 318 12.86 18.36 -3.77
CA ALA A 318 12.50 17.94 -5.12
C ALA A 318 12.47 19.13 -6.10
N ALA A 319 12.19 20.34 -5.64
CA ALA A 319 12.18 21.56 -6.46
C ALA A 319 13.60 22.11 -6.76
N MET A 320 14.64 21.59 -6.11
CA MET A 320 16.02 22.06 -6.30
C MET A 320 16.63 21.56 -7.62
N SER A 321 17.72 22.21 -8.06
CA SER A 321 18.53 21.72 -9.19
C SER A 321 19.11 20.33 -8.90
N PRO A 322 19.42 19.50 -9.92
CA PRO A 322 19.86 18.12 -9.71
C PRO A 322 21.11 17.98 -8.81
N SER A 323 22.11 18.86 -8.98
CA SER A 323 23.35 18.82 -8.18
C SER A 323 23.11 19.21 -6.73
N SER A 324 22.28 20.23 -6.48
CA SER A 324 21.87 20.63 -5.14
C SER A 324 21.01 19.56 -4.46
N ARG A 325 20.02 19.00 -5.18
CA ARG A 325 19.12 17.96 -4.68
C ARG A 325 19.86 16.73 -4.17
N GLN A 326 20.87 16.25 -4.90
CA GLN A 326 21.66 15.09 -4.47
C GLN A 326 22.45 15.37 -3.18
N SER A 327 22.97 16.58 -3.02
CA SER A 327 23.69 16.98 -1.81
C SER A 327 22.73 17.18 -0.63
N ALA A 328 21.59 17.84 -0.86
CA ALA A 328 20.55 18.05 0.12
C ALA A 328 19.97 16.71 0.63
N SER A 329 19.70 15.77 -0.28
CA SER A 329 19.20 14.42 0.05
C SER A 329 20.17 13.62 0.93
N ARG A 330 21.49 13.66 0.64
CA ARG A 330 22.51 13.02 1.49
C ARG A 330 22.56 13.61 2.89
N GLU A 331 22.40 14.93 3.03
CA GLU A 331 22.35 15.58 4.34
C GLU A 331 21.07 15.22 5.11
N LEU A 332 19.91 15.22 4.45
CA LEU A 332 18.65 14.77 5.06
C LEU A 332 18.73 13.32 5.54
N PHE A 333 19.33 12.42 4.77
CA PHE A 333 19.50 11.03 5.19
C PHE A 333 20.34 10.91 6.48
N ARG A 334 21.43 11.70 6.60
CA ARG A 334 22.25 11.74 7.82
C ARG A 334 21.46 12.29 9.02
N LEU A 335 20.64 13.32 8.81
CA LEU A 335 19.75 13.84 9.85
C LEU A 335 18.73 12.79 10.30
N GLY A 336 18.14 12.05 9.37
CA GLY A 336 17.18 10.98 9.68
C GLY A 336 17.80 9.83 10.45
N ARG A 337 19.09 9.53 10.22
CA ARG A 337 19.83 8.59 11.06
C ARG A 337 20.05 9.15 12.47
N ARG A 338 20.51 10.40 12.59
CA ARG A 338 20.69 11.06 13.91
C ARG A 338 19.42 11.11 14.76
N ILE A 339 18.26 11.29 14.13
CA ILE A 339 16.96 11.29 14.82
C ILE A 339 16.62 9.90 15.36
N ARG A 340 16.82 8.84 14.55
CA ARG A 340 16.54 7.44 14.95
C ARG A 340 17.52 6.88 15.97
N ASP A 341 18.77 7.37 15.95
CA ASP A 341 19.81 6.97 16.90
C ASP A 341 19.75 7.79 18.21
N ALA A 342 18.87 8.79 18.31
CA ALA A 342 18.72 9.58 19.52
C ALA A 342 18.05 8.75 20.62
N ASP A 343 18.73 8.64 21.75
CA ASP A 343 18.30 7.96 22.98
C ASP A 343 17.76 8.93 24.04
N SER A 344 17.87 10.23 23.77
CA SER A 344 17.63 11.28 24.75
C SER A 344 17.00 12.50 24.10
N ARG A 345 16.23 13.24 24.91
CA ARG A 345 15.60 14.50 24.49
C ARG A 345 16.62 15.53 24.02
N GLU A 346 17.80 15.56 24.64
CA GLU A 346 18.90 16.46 24.28
C GLU A 346 19.45 16.15 22.88
N ALA A 347 19.64 14.87 22.55
CA ALA A 347 20.02 14.44 21.21
C ALA A 347 18.97 14.83 20.15
N LEU A 348 17.67 14.71 20.47
CA LEU A 348 16.60 15.17 19.58
C LEU A 348 16.55 16.70 19.43
N VAL A 349 16.82 17.46 20.50
CA VAL A 349 16.94 18.93 20.41
C VAL A 349 18.09 19.33 19.50
N ASP A 350 19.24 18.66 19.59
CA ASP A 350 20.37 18.88 18.70
C ASP A 350 20.04 18.49 17.24
N ALA A 351 19.36 17.37 17.03
CA ALA A 351 18.87 16.96 15.71
C ALA A 351 17.88 17.99 15.12
N SER A 352 16.97 18.54 15.93
CA SER A 352 16.05 19.61 15.53
C SER A 352 16.80 20.88 15.09
N ARG A 353 17.83 21.29 15.83
CA ARG A 353 18.66 22.45 15.45
C ARG A 353 19.41 22.19 14.13
N ALA A 354 19.85 20.96 13.91
CA ALA A 354 20.51 20.56 12.68
C ALA A 354 19.53 20.56 11.48
N ILE A 355 18.26 20.17 11.69
CA ILE A 355 17.17 20.34 10.72
C ILE A 355 16.95 21.82 10.39
N ASP A 356 16.91 22.69 11.40
CA ASP A 356 16.73 24.14 11.17
C ASP A 356 17.89 24.74 10.38
N PHE A 357 19.13 24.32 10.69
CA PHE A 357 20.31 24.72 9.95
C PHE A 357 20.25 24.26 8.49
N TRP A 358 19.87 22.99 8.27
CA TRP A 358 19.67 22.46 6.93
C TRP A 358 18.62 23.27 6.15
N SER A 359 17.46 23.55 6.76
CA SER A 359 16.39 24.31 6.11
C SER A 359 16.83 25.71 5.72
N ARG A 360 17.64 26.39 6.53
CA ARG A 360 18.21 27.71 6.19
C ARG A 360 19.26 27.65 5.09
N LYS A 361 20.05 26.58 5.04
CA LYS A 361 21.11 26.41 4.04
C LYS A 361 20.56 26.19 2.63
N TRP A 362 19.42 25.51 2.52
CA TRP A 362 18.86 25.07 1.25
C TRP A 362 17.59 25.81 0.81
N ARG A 363 17.12 26.78 1.60
CA ARG A 363 16.11 27.76 1.20
C ARG A 363 16.77 28.88 0.41
#